data_AF-A0A377LSG9-F1
#
_entry.id   AF-A0A377LSG9-F1
#
_cell.length_a   1.000
_cell.length_b   1.000
_cell.length_c   1.000
_cell.angle_alpha   90.00
_cell.angle_beta   90.00
_cell.angle_gamma   90.00
#
_symmetry.space_group_name_H-M   'P 1'
#
loop_
_entity.id
_entity.type
_entity.pdbx_description
1 polymer ?
#
loop_
_entity_poly.entity_id
_entity_poly.type
_entity_poly.pdbx_seq_one_letter_code
_entity_poly.pdbx_strand_id
1 'polypeptide(L)'
;MPVLLLTALGTIEHRVKGLELGADDYLVKPFAFAELLARVRTLLRRGNTMITESQFKVADLSIDLVSRKVSRAGNRIVLTSKEFSLLEFFIRHQGEVFPAP
;
A
#
# COMPACT_ATOMS: atom_id res chain seq x y z
N MET A 1 5.15 1.05 10.83
CA MET A 1 5.31 -0.31 10.27
C MET A 1 4.57 -1.28 11.18
N PRO A 2 3.72 -2.18 10.67
CA PRO A 2 2.98 -3.12 11.52
C PRO A 2 3.90 -4.21 12.11
N VAL A 3 3.63 -4.62 13.35
CA VAL A 3 4.38 -5.63 14.11
C VAL A 3 3.46 -6.79 14.51
N LEU A 4 3.83 -8.02 14.12
CA LEU A 4 3.19 -9.26 14.54
C LEU A 4 4.11 -10.06 15.47
N LEU A 5 3.67 -10.33 16.70
CA LEU A 5 4.40 -11.19 17.63
C LEU A 5 4.10 -12.68 17.36
N LEU A 6 5.15 -13.48 17.20
CA LEU A 6 5.07 -14.93 16.97
C LEU A 6 5.76 -15.68 18.11
N THR A 7 5.00 -16.38 18.95
CA THR A 7 5.55 -16.91 20.22
C THR A 7 4.87 -18.19 20.69
N ALA A 8 5.54 -18.95 21.57
CA ALA A 8 4.94 -20.09 22.26
C ALA A 8 4.21 -19.67 23.56
N LEU A 9 4.35 -18.40 23.97
CA LEU A 9 3.69 -17.86 25.15
C LEU A 9 2.19 -17.65 24.87
N GLY A 10 1.38 -18.64 25.27
CA GLY A 10 -0.02 -18.74 24.90
C GLY A 10 -1.04 -18.16 25.89
N THR A 11 -0.59 -17.72 27.07
CA THR A 11 -1.52 -17.21 28.10
C THR A 11 -2.11 -15.87 27.73
N ILE A 12 -3.26 -15.54 28.33
CA ILE A 12 -3.94 -14.26 28.10
C ILE A 12 -3.06 -13.11 28.56
N GLU A 13 -2.37 -13.25 29.69
CA GLU A 13 -1.49 -12.23 30.26
C GLU A 13 -0.35 -11.87 29.30
N HIS A 14 0.26 -12.88 28.66
CA HIS A 14 1.33 -12.65 27.68
C HIS A 14 0.82 -11.95 26.42
N ARG A 15 -0.37 -12.32 25.95
CA ARG A 15 -0.99 -11.68 24.79
C ARG A 15 -1.32 -10.22 25.05
N VAL A 16 -1.95 -9.93 26.19
CA VAL A 16 -2.28 -8.55 26.61
C VAL A 16 -1.01 -7.74 26.73
N LYS A 17 0.00 -8.23 27.46
CA LYS A 17 1.28 -7.55 27.61
C LYS A 17 1.97 -7.29 26.27
N GLY A 18 1.95 -8.24 25.35
CA GLY A 18 2.55 -8.08 24.02
C GLY A 18 1.89 -6.97 23.21
N LEU A 19 0.57 -6.85 23.28
CA LEU A 19 -0.19 -5.79 22.62
C LEU A 19 0.03 -4.42 23.30
N GLU A 20 0.06 -4.36 24.63
CA GLU A 20 0.35 -3.13 25.39
C GLU A 20 1.76 -2.58 25.12
N LEU A 21 2.73 -3.46 24.83
CA LEU A 21 4.09 -3.08 24.44
C LEU A 21 4.20 -2.60 22.97
N GLY A 22 3.08 -2.50 22.26
CA GLY A 22 3.02 -1.90 20.93
C GLY A 22 2.99 -2.87 19.75
N ALA A 23 2.72 -4.17 19.99
CA ALA A 23 2.44 -5.07 18.88
C ALA A 23 1.04 -4.82 18.31
N ASP A 24 0.91 -4.87 16.98
CA ASP A 24 -0.38 -4.71 16.29
C ASP A 24 -1.20 -6.00 16.27
N ASP A 25 -0.53 -7.16 16.37
CA ASP A 25 -1.17 -8.48 16.48
C ASP A 25 -0.24 -9.50 17.17
N TYR A 26 -0.81 -10.62 17.61
CA TYR A 26 -0.14 -11.64 18.40
C TYR A 26 -0.61 -13.05 17.99
N LEU A 27 0.32 -13.93 17.61
CA LEU A 27 0.05 -15.30 17.15
C LEU A 27 0.84 -16.34 17.95
N VAL A 28 0.11 -17.28 18.56
CA VAL A 28 0.66 -18.35 19.40
C VAL A 28 0.99 -19.59 18.56
N LYS A 29 2.12 -20.24 18.83
CA LYS A 29 2.50 -21.54 18.24
C LYS A 29 1.87 -22.72 18.99
N PRO A 30 1.47 -23.80 18.30
CA PRO A 30 1.49 -23.98 16.84
C PRO A 30 0.32 -23.26 16.17
N PHE A 31 0.54 -22.73 14.97
CA PHE A 31 -0.49 -22.07 14.17
C PHE A 31 -0.54 -22.68 12.77
N ALA A 32 -1.70 -22.55 12.12
CA ALA A 32 -1.82 -22.88 10.71
C ALA A 32 -1.19 -21.77 9.85
N PHE A 33 -0.52 -22.14 8.75
CA PHE A 33 0.05 -21.15 7.82
C PHE A 33 -1.03 -20.21 7.25
N ALA A 34 -2.23 -20.72 7.02
CA ALA A 34 -3.38 -19.93 6.59
C ALA A 34 -3.76 -18.84 7.59
N GLU A 35 -3.65 -19.10 8.90
CA GLU A 35 -3.92 -18.11 9.95
C GLU A 35 -2.87 -17.00 9.94
N LEU A 36 -1.58 -17.36 9.87
CA LEU A 36 -0.49 -16.39 9.74
C LEU A 36 -0.70 -15.48 8.52
N LEU A 37 -1.00 -16.07 7.35
CA LEU A 37 -1.21 -15.32 6.12
C LEU A 37 -2.40 -14.35 6.23
N ALA A 38 -3.51 -14.79 6.85
CA ALA A 38 -4.69 -13.95 7.05
C ALA A 38 -4.40 -12.74 7.96
N ARG A 39 -3.62 -12.94 9.02
CA ARG A 39 -3.19 -11.88 9.95
C ARG A 39 -2.27 -10.87 9.29
N VAL A 40 -1.25 -11.34 8.56
CA VAL A 40 -0.33 -10.48 7.79
C VAL A 40 -1.10 -9.61 6.80
N ARG A 41 -2.03 -10.19 6.02
CA ARG A 41 -2.87 -9.43 5.06
C ARG A 41 -3.70 -8.35 5.75
N THR A 42 -4.23 -8.65 6.93
CA THR A 42 -5.03 -7.71 7.72
C THR A 42 -4.18 -6.55 8.25
N LEU A 43 -2.97 -6.83 8.74
CA LEU A 43 -2.01 -5.81 9.19
C LEU A 43 -1.60 -4.88 8.05
N LEU A 44 -1.28 -5.42 6.88
CA LEU A 44 -0.90 -4.63 5.71
C LEU A 44 -2.05 -3.76 5.20
N ARG A 45 -3.31 -4.25 5.25
CA ARG A 45 -4.48 -3.45 4.87
C ARG A 45 -4.69 -2.25 5.78
N ARG A 46 -4.43 -2.37 7.09
CA ARG A 46 -4.53 -1.26 8.04
C ARG A 46 -3.48 -0.19 7.76
N GLY A 47 -2.25 -0.59 7.41
CA GLY A 47 -1.20 0.34 6.97
C GLY A 47 -1.48 0.97 5.59
N ASN A 48 -2.16 0.24 4.71
CA ASN A 48 -2.55 0.67 3.36
C ASN A 48 -3.98 1.23 3.27
N THR A 49 -4.52 1.79 4.35
CA THR A 49 -5.70 2.68 4.21
C THR A 49 -5.29 4.07 3.70
N MET A 50 -4.15 4.18 3.01
CA MET A 50 -4.10 5.10 1.89
C MET A 50 -4.95 4.48 0.80
N ILE A 51 -6.13 5.05 0.59
CA ILE A 51 -6.77 4.99 -0.73
C ILE A 51 -5.63 5.29 -1.71
N THR A 52 -5.13 4.28 -2.43
CA THR A 52 -4.20 4.55 -3.52
C THR A 52 -5.01 5.42 -4.46
N GLU A 53 -4.77 6.72 -4.43
CA GLU A 53 -5.38 7.64 -5.38
C GLU A 53 -5.12 7.04 -6.75
N SER A 54 -6.22 6.61 -7.38
CA SER A 54 -6.19 6.02 -8.71
C SER A 54 -6.47 7.09 -9.75
N GLN A 55 -6.97 8.26 -9.31
CA GLN A 55 -7.23 9.42 -10.13
C GLN A 55 -6.36 10.57 -9.65
N PHE A 56 -5.56 11.12 -10.56
CA PHE A 56 -4.69 12.26 -10.30
C PHE A 56 -5.08 13.42 -11.19
N LYS A 57 -4.95 14.64 -10.65
CA LYS A 57 -5.15 15.87 -11.39
C LYS A 57 -3.99 16.83 -11.16
N VAL A 58 -3.35 17.26 -12.23
CA VAL A 58 -2.27 18.25 -12.22
C VAL A 58 -2.65 19.36 -13.19
N ALA A 59 -3.05 20.51 -12.66
CA ALA A 59 -3.63 21.61 -13.44
C ALA A 59 -4.80 21.11 -14.34
N ASP A 60 -4.63 21.15 -15.66
CA ASP A 60 -5.60 20.69 -16.65
C ASP A 60 -5.41 19.23 -17.08
N LEU A 61 -4.40 18.53 -16.56
CA LEU A 61 -4.12 17.12 -16.82
C LEU A 61 -4.86 16.23 -15.81
N SER A 62 -5.62 15.25 -16.31
CA SER A 62 -6.31 14.23 -15.53
C SER A 62 -5.80 12.84 -15.91
N ILE A 63 -5.49 12.01 -14.91
CA ILE A 63 -5.00 10.64 -15.09
C ILE A 63 -5.83 9.69 -14.25
N ASP A 64 -6.31 8.61 -14.85
CA ASP A 64 -6.87 7.44 -14.17
C ASP A 64 -5.93 6.25 -14.41
N LEU A 65 -5.29 5.80 -13.32
CA LEU A 65 -4.31 4.71 -13.34
C LEU A 65 -4.95 3.33 -13.52
N VAL A 66 -6.21 3.16 -13.13
CA VAL A 66 -6.93 1.88 -13.26
C VAL A 66 -7.31 1.67 -14.72
N SER A 67 -7.93 2.68 -15.34
CA SER A 67 -8.34 2.60 -16.75
C SER A 67 -7.22 2.98 -17.73
N ARG A 68 -6.05 3.37 -17.22
CA ARG A 68 -4.91 3.92 -17.99
C ARG A 68 -5.36 5.05 -18.91
N LYS A 69 -6.16 5.96 -18.34
CA LYS A 69 -6.73 7.08 -19.08
C LYS A 69 -6.09 8.41 -18.71
N VAL A 70 -5.47 9.06 -19.69
CA VAL A 70 -4.96 10.44 -19.59
C VAL A 70 -5.79 11.38 -20.46
N SER A 71 -6.10 12.57 -19.94
CA SER A 71 -6.67 13.67 -20.71
C SER A 71 -6.08 15.00 -20.25
N ARG A 72 -6.00 15.99 -21.15
CA ARG A 72 -5.60 17.36 -20.82
C ARG A 72 -6.61 18.36 -21.36
N ALA A 73 -7.10 19.24 -20.50
CA ALA A 73 -8.20 20.16 -20.82
C ALA A 73 -9.40 19.42 -21.45
N GLY A 74 -9.70 18.21 -20.95
CA GLY A 74 -10.77 17.35 -21.47
C GLY A 74 -10.41 16.56 -22.74
N ASN A 75 -9.32 16.88 -23.43
CA ASN A 75 -8.91 16.17 -24.65
C ASN A 75 -8.14 14.89 -24.30
N ARG A 76 -8.53 13.77 -24.93
CA ARG A 76 -7.89 12.47 -24.74
C ARG A 76 -6.45 12.49 -25.24
N ILE A 77 -5.50 12.04 -24.41
CA ILE A 77 -4.12 11.78 -24.83
C ILE A 77 -3.92 10.28 -24.91
N VAL A 78 -3.47 9.80 -26.08
CA VAL A 78 -3.07 8.41 -26.28
C VAL A 78 -1.57 8.33 -26.02
N LEU A 79 -1.18 7.48 -25.07
CA LEU A 79 0.20 7.22 -24.73
C LEU A 79 0.54 5.77 -25.08
N THR A 80 1.78 5.53 -25.49
CA THR A 80 2.37 4.21 -25.51
C THR A 80 2.47 3.66 -24.08
N SER A 81 2.64 2.34 -23.94
CA SER A 81 2.85 1.71 -22.63
C SER A 81 4.03 2.32 -21.86
N LYS A 82 5.11 2.69 -22.56
CA LYS A 82 6.33 3.21 -21.95
C LYS A 82 6.14 4.65 -21.46
N GLU A 83 5.49 5.50 -22.26
CA GLU A 83 5.14 6.87 -21.87
C GLU A 83 4.17 6.89 -20.69
N PHE A 84 3.16 6.00 -20.69
CA PHE A 84 2.23 5.90 -19.58
C PHE A 84 2.93 5.48 -18.29
N SER A 85 3.77 4.45 -18.33
CA SER A 85 4.53 4.01 -17.16
C SER A 85 5.44 5.11 -16.61
N LEU A 86 6.07 5.89 -17.49
CA LEU A 86 6.91 7.01 -17.08
C LEU A 86 6.09 8.13 -16.43
N LEU A 87 4.93 8.46 -17.00
CA LEU A 87 4.01 9.44 -16.42
C LEU A 87 3.47 8.97 -15.06
N GLU A 88 3.06 7.70 -14.93
CA GLU A 88 2.62 7.10 -13.67
C GLU A 88 3.73 7.21 -12.61
N PHE A 89 4.97 6.91 -12.99
CA PHE A 89 6.13 7.06 -12.10
C PHE A 89 6.26 8.50 -11.59
N PHE A 90 6.29 9.50 -12.47
CA PHE A 90 6.41 10.90 -12.04
C PHE A 90 5.25 11.40 -11.18
N ILE A 91 4.02 10.95 -11.45
CA ILE A 91 2.85 11.32 -10.66
C ILE A 91 2.91 10.72 -9.26
N ARG A 92 3.35 9.47 -9.12
CA ARG A 92 3.50 8.81 -7.81
C ARG A 92 4.65 9.39 -6.97
N HIS A 93 5.62 10.02 -7.63
CA HIS A 93 6.81 10.62 -7.01
C HIS A 93 6.83 12.15 -7.17
N GLN A 94 5.68 12.80 -6.98
CA GLN A 94 5.56 14.24 -7.19
C GLN A 94 6.52 15.03 -6.27
N GLY A 95 7.32 15.92 -6.85
CA GLY A 95 8.28 16.76 -6.13
C GLY A 95 9.67 16.15 -5.96
N GLU A 96 9.86 14.89 -6.35
CA GLU A 96 11.18 14.26 -6.42
C GLU A 96 11.88 14.60 -7.74
N VAL A 97 13.17 14.90 -7.68
CA VAL A 97 14.02 15.13 -8.87
C VAL A 97 14.69 13.84 -9.25
N PHE A 98 14.47 13.39 -10.48
CA PHE A 98 15.12 12.21 -11.04
C PHE A 98 16.14 12.62 -12.11
N PRO A 99 17.32 11.98 -12.16
CA PRO A 99 18.26 12.17 -13.26
C PRO A 99 17.62 11.69 -14.57
N ALA A 100 18.02 12.30 -15.69
CA ALA A 100 17.60 11.83 -16.99
C ALA A 100 18.05 10.37 -17.20
N PRO A 101 17.22 9.52 -17.85
CA PRO A 101 17.59 8.15 -18.19
C PRO A 101 18.80 8.09 -19.13
#